data_AF-A0A1E4GS11-F1
#
_entry.id   AF-A0A1E4GS11-F1
#
_cell.length_a   1.000
_cell.length_b   1.000
_cell.length_c   1.000
_cell.angle_alpha   90.00
_cell.angle_beta   90.00
_cell.angle_gamma   90.00
#
_symmetry.space_group_name_H-M   'P 1'
#
loop_
_entity.id
_entity.type
_entity.pdbx_description
1 polymer ?
#
loop_
_entity_poly.entity_id
_entity_poly.type
_entity_poly.pdbx_seq_one_letter_code
_entity_poly.pdbx_strand_id
1 'polypeptide(L)' 'MITEEVLRMSVMVVIGRIFLGLAFLALVTAWVSEVRGGPVFGLSQQHLFGDATVMALLGIGAMVDAFWHARNR' A
#
# COMPACT_ATOMS: atom_id res chain seq x y z
N MET A 1 -12.14 5.73 27.27
CA MET A 1 -12.42 6.42 25.99
C MET A 1 -11.16 6.61 25.13
N ILE A 2 -9.98 6.88 25.70
CA ILE A 2 -8.70 7.03 24.96
C ILE A 2 -8.25 5.75 24.20
N THR A 3 -8.63 4.56 24.68
CA THR A 3 -8.15 3.27 24.17
C THR A 3 -8.66 2.90 22.77
N GLU A 4 -9.94 3.11 22.47
CA GLU A 4 -10.52 2.75 21.18
C GLU A 4 -9.95 3.59 20.04
N GLU A 5 -9.69 4.86 20.35
CA GLU A 5 -9.17 5.82 19.41
C GLU A 5 -7.68 5.50 19.09
N VAL A 6 -6.85 5.20 20.09
CA VAL A 6 -5.47 4.74 19.88
C VAL A 6 -5.41 3.43 19.08
N LEU A 7 -6.36 2.51 19.33
CA LEU A 7 -6.49 1.27 18.58
C LEU A 7 -6.79 1.54 17.10
N ARG A 8 -7.76 2.40 16.78
CA ARG A 8 -8.10 2.76 15.40
C ARG A 8 -6.91 3.31 14.62
N MET A 9 -6.15 4.23 15.22
CA MET A 9 -4.94 4.78 14.56
C MET A 9 -3.89 3.70 14.31
N SER A 10 -3.63 2.85 15.31
CA SER A 10 -2.67 1.75 15.18
C SER A 10 -3.06 0.80 14.04
N VAL A 11 -4.35 0.51 13.91
CA VAL A 11 -4.88 -0.31 12.81
C VAL A 11 -4.65 0.36 11.46
N MET A 12 -4.97 1.66 11.31
CA MET A 12 -4.74 2.38 10.06
C MET A 12 -3.25 2.46 9.68
N VAL A 13 -2.37 2.62 10.65
CA VAL A 13 -0.91 2.54 10.43
C VAL A 13 -0.51 1.15 9.95
N VAL A 14 -1.00 0.07 10.57
CA VAL A 14 -0.67 -1.29 10.12
C VAL A 14 -1.19 -1.55 8.70
N ILE A 15 -2.44 -1.18 8.42
CA ILE A 15 -3.05 -1.27 7.09
C ILE A 15 -2.20 -0.52 6.07
N GLY A 16 -1.83 0.73 6.35
CA GLY A 16 -1.03 1.53 5.44
C GLY A 16 0.34 0.91 5.14
N ARG A 17 1.01 0.34 6.15
CA ARG A 17 2.30 -0.36 5.96
C ARG A 17 2.16 -1.61 5.10
N ILE A 18 1.10 -2.39 5.30
CA ILE A 18 0.83 -3.59 4.49
C ILE A 18 0.61 -3.17 3.03
N PHE A 19 -0.26 -2.20 2.77
CA PHE A 19 -0.53 -1.73 1.42
C PHE A 19 0.70 -1.15 0.73
N LEU A 20 1.52 -0.35 1.43
CA LEU A 20 2.79 0.15 0.89
C LEU A 20 3.78 -0.98 0.60
N GLY A 21 3.84 -2.00 1.47
CA GLY A 21 4.68 -3.17 1.25
C GLY A 21 4.25 -3.98 0.02
N LEU A 22 2.95 -4.18 -0.15
CA LEU A 22 2.39 -4.86 -1.33
C LEU A 22 2.56 -4.04 -2.60
N ALA A 23 2.40 -2.70 -2.53
CA ALA A 23 2.66 -1.80 -3.63
C ALA A 23 4.10 -1.88 -4.11
N PHE A 24 5.05 -1.88 -3.17
CA PHE A 24 6.46 -2.05 -3.47
C PHE A 24 6.73 -3.41 -4.12
N LEU A 25 6.15 -4.49 -3.59
CA LEU A 25 6.32 -5.84 -4.17
C LEU A 25 5.76 -5.90 -5.60
N ALA A 26 4.57 -5.34 -5.84
CA ALA A 26 3.96 -5.26 -7.16
C ALA A 26 4.78 -4.42 -8.14
N LEU A 27 5.42 -3.34 -7.67
CA LEU A 27 6.31 -2.53 -8.49
C LEU A 27 7.59 -3.31 -8.86
N VAL A 28 8.16 -4.06 -7.92
CA VAL A 28 9.31 -4.94 -8.19
C VAL A 28 8.96 -6.03 -9.19
N THR A 29 7.78 -6.66 -9.08
CA THR A 29 7.36 -7.68 -10.04
C THR A 29 7.06 -7.08 -11.41
N ALA A 30 6.49 -5.87 -11.48
CA ALA A 30 6.31 -5.13 -12.74
C ALA A 30 7.67 -4.87 -13.41
N TRP A 31 8.66 -4.40 -12.64
CA TRP A 31 10.02 -4.19 -13.13
C TRP A 31 10.67 -5.50 -13.62
N VAL A 32 10.52 -6.60 -12.88
CA VAL A 32 11.01 -7.91 -13.32
C VAL A 32 10.33 -8.37 -14.61
N SER A 33 9.05 -8.07 -14.80
CA SER A 33 8.30 -8.38 -16.04
C SER A 33 8.86 -7.62 -17.23
N GLU A 34 9.19 -6.34 -17.04
CA GLU A 34 9.83 -5.49 -18.05
C GLU A 34 11.20 -6.04 -18.45
N VAL A 35 12.06 -6.33 -17.46
CA VAL A 35 13.43 -6.82 -17.68
C VAL A 35 13.45 -8.19 -18.36
N ARG A 36 12.50 -9.08 -18.02
CA ARG A 36 12.42 -10.41 -18.63
C ARG A 36 11.68 -10.42 -19.97
N GLY A 37 11.03 -9.33 -20.36
CA GLY A 37 10.24 -9.23 -21.59
C GLY A 37 9.02 -10.16 -21.64
N GLY A 38 8.45 -10.51 -20.48
CA GLY A 38 7.37 -11.49 -20.38
C GLY A 38 6.55 -11.37 -19.09
N PRO A 39 5.36 -12.00 -19.03
CA PRO A 39 4.48 -11.90 -17.88
C PRO A 39 5.09 -12.56 -16.64
N VAL A 40 4.86 -11.97 -15.47
CA VAL A 40 5.28 -12.49 -14.16
C VAL A 40 4.04 -13.01 -13.44
N PHE A 41 4.05 -14.30 -13.06
CA PHE A 41 2.87 -15.01 -12.53
C PHE A 41 1.62 -14.95 -13.43
N GLY A 42 1.81 -14.83 -14.75
CA GLY A 42 0.71 -14.70 -15.71
C GLY A 42 0.09 -13.29 -15.79
N LEU A 43 0.65 -12.32 -15.06
CA LEU A 43 0.22 -10.92 -15.09
C LEU A 43 1.12 -10.09 -16.02
N SER A 44 0.50 -9.17 -16.76
CA SER A 44 1.22 -8.20 -17.59
C SER A 44 1.87 -7.13 -16.70
N GLN A 45 2.94 -6.51 -17.21
CA GLN A 45 3.57 -5.36 -16.56
C GLN A 45 2.56 -4.25 -16.23
N GLN A 46 1.62 -3.97 -17.14
CA GLN A 46 0.62 -2.93 -16.94
C GLN A 46 -0.33 -3.26 -15.77
N HIS A 47 -0.75 -4.51 -15.62
CA HIS A 47 -1.56 -4.92 -14.47
C HIS A 47 -0.79 -4.78 -13.15
N LEU A 48 0.45 -5.29 -13.10
CA LEU A 48 1.28 -5.21 -11.90
C LEU A 48 1.57 -3.75 -11.49
N PHE A 49 1.77 -2.87 -12.46
CA PHE A 49 1.96 -1.44 -12.22
C PHE A 49 0.67 -0.75 -11.74
N GLY A 50 -0.48 -1.13 -12.30
CA GLY A 50 -1.79 -0.66 -11.85
C GLY A 50 -2.06 -1.05 -10.40
N ASP A 51 -1.85 -2.32 -10.07
CA ASP A 51 -1.97 -2.87 -8.72
C ASP A 51 -1.04 -2.15 -7.74
N ALA A 52 0.22 -1.93 -8.13
CA ALA A 52 1.18 -1.18 -7.34
C ALA A 52 0.69 0.25 -7.03
N THR A 53 0.13 0.94 -8.04
CA THR A 53 -0.38 2.31 -7.90
C THR A 53 -1.57 2.37 -6.95
N VAL A 54 -2.56 1.49 -7.13
CA VAL A 54 -3.75 1.45 -6.28
C VAL A 54 -3.38 1.14 -4.83
N MET A 55 -2.52 0.15 -4.61
CA MET A 55 -2.06 -0.19 -3.27
C MET A 55 -1.25 0.94 -2.63
N ALA A 56 -0.42 1.65 -3.40
CA ALA A 56 0.31 2.81 -2.88
C ALA A 56 -0.65 3.92 -2.43
N LEU A 57 -1.66 4.25 -3.23
CA LEU A 57 -2.65 5.27 -2.88
C LEU A 57 -3.47 4.89 -1.64
N LEU A 58 -3.92 3.64 -1.53
CA LEU A 58 -4.60 3.15 -0.33
C LEU A 58 -3.69 3.19 0.90
N GLY A 59 -2.43 2.82 0.74
CA GLY A 59 -1.43 2.85 1.82
C GLY A 59 -1.15 4.27 2.32
N ILE A 60 -0.96 5.21 1.39
CA ILE A 60 -0.78 6.63 1.70
C ILE A 60 -2.04 7.20 2.36
N GLY A 61 -3.23 6.90 1.83
CA GLY A 61 -4.50 7.36 2.39
C GLY A 61 -4.69 6.92 3.85
N ALA A 62 -4.43 5.65 4.14
CA ALA A 62 -4.50 5.12 5.50
C ALA A 62 -3.49 5.78 6.45
N MET A 63 -2.28 6.10 5.96
CA MET A 63 -1.28 6.84 6.73
C MET A 63 -1.73 8.26 7.02
N VAL A 64 -2.20 8.98 6.00
CA VAL A 64 -2.69 10.36 6.14
C VAL A 64 -3.85 10.41 7.13
N ASP A 65 -4.79 9.48 7.05
CA ASP A 65 -5.90 9.37 8.00
C ASP A 65 -5.41 9.16 9.44
N ALA A 66 -4.47 8.23 9.64
CA ALA A 66 -3.87 7.99 10.95
C ALA A 66 -3.15 9.24 11.51
N PHE A 67 -2.40 9.95 10.66
CA PHE A 67 -1.71 11.19 11.05
C PHE A 67 -2.68 12.33 11.37
N TRP A 68 -3.75 12.46 10.60
CA TRP A 68 -4.78 13.47 10.85
C TRP A 68 -5.47 13.24 12.20
N HIS A 69 -5.85 11.99 12.49
CA HIS A 69 -6.43 11.62 13.78
C HIS A 69 -5.44 11.77 14.94
N ALA A 70 -4.14 11.54 14.72
CA ALA A 70 -3.13 11.76 15.75
C ALA A 70 -2.90 13.25 16.04
N ARG A 71 -3.06 14.11 15.03
CA ARG A 71 -2.86 15.56 15.15
C ARG A 71 -4.05 16.29 15.78
N ASN A 72 -5.27 15.83 15.53
CA ASN A 72 -6.50 16.49 15.97
C ASN A 72 -7.05 15.95 17.31
N ARG A 73 -6.20 15.26 18.08
CA ARG A 73 -6.42 14.91 19.49
C ARG A 73 -5.86 15.95 20.42
#